data_AF-A0A815EHF8-F1
#
_entry.id   AF-A0A815EHF8-F1
#
_cell.length_a   1.000
_cell.length_b   1.000
_cell.length_c   1.000
_cell.angle_alpha   90.00
_cell.angle_beta   90.00
_cell.angle_gamma   90.00
#
_symmetry.space_group_name_H-M   'P 1'
#
loop_
_entity.id
_entity.type
_entity.pdbx_description
1 polymer ?
#
loop_
_entity_poly.entity_id
_entity_poly.type
_entity_poly.pdbx_seq_one_letter_code
_entity_poly.pdbx_strand_id
1 'polypeptide(L)'
;MKVACFHDTNDVRIEQTPIPSVKFVGICRTDAHEYSHGTLIVPMKEPQPVNGHCGATIMRHEFSGVVVEVGENVCSGNDKPGD
;
A
#
# COMPACT_ATOMS: atom_id res chain seq x y z
N MET A 1 -7.77 7.79 -6.98
CA MET A 1 -7.15 8.59 -5.91
C MET A 1 -5.68 8.86 -6.21
N LYS A 2 -5.05 9.81 -5.50
CA LYS A 2 -3.59 9.98 -5.53
C LYS A 2 -2.91 9.06 -4.52
N VAL A 3 -1.77 8.49 -4.88
CA VAL A 3 -0.97 7.58 -4.02
C VAL A 3 0.51 7.92 -4.09
N ALA A 4 1.25 7.62 -3.02
CA ALA A 4 2.71 7.70 -3.01
C ALA A 4 3.30 6.35 -3.44
N CYS A 5 3.95 6.33 -4.60
CA CYS A 5 4.56 5.14 -5.19
C CYS A 5 6.08 5.24 -5.09
N PHE A 6 6.72 4.27 -4.45
CA PHE A 6 8.17 4.13 -4.40
C PHE A 6 8.65 3.45 -5.68
N HIS A 7 9.57 4.11 -6.39
CA HIS A 7 10.21 3.60 -7.60
C HIS A 7 11.65 3.18 -7.35
N ASP A 8 12.37 3.94 -6.52
CA ASP A 8 13.73 3.64 -6.11
C ASP A 8 14.09 4.48 -4.88
N THR A 9 15.29 4.26 -4.36
CA THR A 9 15.93 5.06 -3.33
C THR A 9 15.89 6.54 -3.71
N ASN A 10 15.32 7.35 -2.82
CA ASN A 10 15.04 8.77 -2.99
C ASN A 10 14.07 9.12 -4.13
N ASP A 11 13.29 8.16 -4.63
CA ASP A 11 12.32 8.35 -5.71
C ASP A 11 10.93 7.82 -5.30
N VAL A 12 10.18 8.70 -4.65
CA VAL A 12 8.75 8.49 -4.35
C VAL A 12 7.94 9.53 -5.11
N ARG A 13 7.00 9.05 -5.91
CA ARG A 13 6.19 9.87 -6.81
C ARG A 13 4.72 9.83 -6.41
N ILE A 14 4.00 10.90 -6.69
CA ILE A 14 2.56 10.95 -6.49
C ILE A 14 1.87 10.57 -7.80
N GLU A 15 1.15 9.46 -7.78
CA GLU A 15 0.51 8.86 -8.97
C GLU A 15 -1.00 8.76 -8.81
N GLN A 16 -1.70 8.60 -9.92
CA GLN A 16 -3.15 8.40 -9.94
C GLN A 16 -3.47 6.92 -10.08
N THR A 17 -4.33 6.40 -9.21
CA THR A 17 -4.82 5.02 -9.25
C THR A 17 -6.36 4.96 -9.23
N PRO A 18 -6.99 3.95 -9.86
CA PRO A 18 -8.43 3.74 -9.76
C PRO A 18 -8.88 3.13 -8.41
N ILE A 19 -7.96 2.68 -7.56
CA ILE A 19 -8.25 2.02 -6.27
C ILE A 19 -8.95 2.99 -5.29
N PRO A 20 -9.87 2.48 -4.43
CA PRO A 20 -10.57 3.29 -3.42
C PRO A 20 -9.63 3.94 -2.39
N SER A 21 -10.04 5.11 -1.92
CA SER A 21 -9.25 5.95 -1.00
C SER A 21 -9.36 5.54 0.47
N VAL A 22 -8.21 5.56 1.15
CA VAL A 22 -8.13 5.57 2.61
C VAL A 22 -8.38 6.98 3.17
N LYS A 23 -8.77 7.08 4.45
CA LYS A 23 -9.04 8.35 5.14
C LYS A 23 -7.77 8.97 5.72
N PHE A 24 -7.00 8.14 6.42
CA PHE A 24 -5.75 8.56 7.06
C PHE A 24 -4.66 7.52 6.80
N VAL A 25 -3.43 8.01 6.72
CA VAL A 25 -2.25 7.16 6.58
C VAL A 25 -1.11 7.74 7.41
N GLY A 26 -0.52 6.90 8.26
CA GLY A 26 0.64 7.22 9.08
C GLY A 26 1.95 7.14 8.30
N ILE A 27 3.01 7.63 8.92
CA ILE A 27 4.37 7.51 8.42
C ILE A 27 5.17 6.76 9.48
N CYS A 28 5.58 5.54 9.15
CA CYS A 28 6.47 4.75 9.99
C CYS A 28 7.93 5.04 9.64
N ARG A 29 8.84 4.77 10.60
CA ARG A 29 10.28 4.85 10.35
C ARG A 29 10.72 3.95 9.19
N THR A 30 10.11 2.78 9.04
CA THR A 30 10.43 1.86 7.93
C THR A 30 10.18 2.52 6.59
N ASP A 31 9.09 3.28 6.41
CA ASP A 31 8.84 3.99 5.15
C ASP A 31 9.95 5.01 4.84
N ALA A 32 10.45 5.70 5.86
CA ALA A 32 11.56 6.64 5.71
C ALA A 32 12.89 5.93 5.40
N HIS A 33 13.11 4.74 5.96
CA HIS A 33 14.28 3.91 5.65
C HIS A 33 14.24 3.41 4.21
N GLU A 34 13.10 2.91 3.72
CA GLU A 34 12.94 2.51 2.31
C GLU A 34 13.26 3.68 1.39
N TYR A 35 12.71 4.86 1.67
CA TYR A 35 12.99 6.06 0.88
C TYR A 35 14.47 6.44 0.88
N SER A 36 15.13 6.49 2.04
CA SER A 36 16.47 7.07 2.16
C SER A 36 17.62 6.08 1.88
N HIS A 37 17.44 4.81 2.19
CA HIS A 37 18.49 3.78 2.11
C HIS A 37 18.18 2.69 1.08
N GLY A 38 17.03 2.76 0.42
CA GLY A 38 16.59 1.78 -0.55
C GLY A 38 15.96 0.55 0.09
N THR A 39 15.89 -0.50 -0.71
CA THR A 39 14.95 -1.61 -0.51
C THR A 39 15.31 -2.49 0.69
N LEU A 40 14.53 -2.40 1.75
CA LEU A 40 14.56 -3.35 2.87
C LEU A 40 13.46 -4.41 2.69
N ILE A 41 12.26 -3.98 2.30
CA ILE A 41 11.04 -4.80 2.20
C ILE A 41 10.47 -4.75 0.78
N VAL A 42 10.65 -3.63 0.06
CA VAL A 42 10.14 -3.51 -1.32
C VAL A 42 10.93 -4.43 -2.27
N PRO A 43 10.30 -5.43 -2.91
CA PRO A 43 10.99 -6.39 -3.77
C PRO A 43 11.31 -5.76 -5.12
N MET A 44 12.49 -5.17 -5.30
CA MET A 44 12.87 -4.52 -6.57
C MET A 44 13.65 -5.40 -7.55
N LYS A 45 14.19 -6.54 -7.09
CA LYS A 45 15.06 -7.42 -7.89
C LYS A 45 14.46 -8.80 -8.11
N GLU A 46 13.94 -9.40 -7.04
CA GLU A 46 13.37 -10.73 -7.07
C GLU A 46 11.89 -10.67 -6.64
N PRO A 47 10.99 -11.40 -7.31
CA PRO A 47 9.58 -11.46 -6.95
C PRO A 47 9.35 -11.94 -5.52
N GLN A 48 8.39 -11.33 -4.83
CA GLN A 48 7.99 -11.76 -3.50
C GLN A 48 7.36 -13.18 -3.56
N PRO A 49 7.75 -14.13 -2.69
CA PRO A 49 7.36 -15.54 -2.84
C PRO A 49 5.87 -15.87 -2.76
N VAL A 50 5.06 -15.02 -2.11
CA VAL A 50 3.64 -15.26 -1.82
C VAL A 50 2.74 -14.68 -2.91
N ASN A 51 3.06 -13.48 -3.41
CA ASN A 51 2.22 -12.75 -4.36
C ASN A 51 2.91 -12.44 -5.70
N GLY A 52 4.19 -12.76 -5.85
CA GLY A 52 4.96 -12.54 -7.08
C GLY A 52 5.26 -11.08 -7.39
N HIS A 53 4.93 -10.14 -6.49
CA HIS A 53 5.13 -8.71 -6.72
C HIS A 53 6.63 -8.39 -6.85
N CYS A 54 6.97 -7.56 -7.84
CA CYS A 54 8.32 -7.04 -8.03
C CYS A 54 8.24 -5.65 -8.67
N GLY A 55 8.98 -4.68 -8.12
CA GLY A 55 9.09 -3.32 -8.64
C GLY A 55 8.30 -2.27 -7.84
N ALA A 56 7.88 -1.22 -8.55
CA ALA A 56 7.30 -0.03 -7.95
C ALA A 56 6.10 -0.36 -7.05
N THR A 57 6.04 0.28 -5.88
CA THR A 57 5.13 -0.11 -4.80
C THR A 57 4.45 1.10 -4.18
N ILE A 58 3.12 1.03 -4.04
CA ILE A 58 2.37 2.00 -3.22
C ILE A 58 2.78 1.81 -1.77
N MET A 59 3.34 2.85 -1.18
CA MET A 59 3.93 2.81 0.16
C MET A 59 2.88 2.94 1.26
N ARG A 60 3.34 2.72 2.50
CA ARG A 60 2.63 2.83 3.79
C ARG A 60 1.88 1.56 4.19
N HIS A 61 1.96 1.25 5.48
CA HIS A 61 1.34 0.06 6.09
C HIS A 61 0.52 0.40 7.34
N GLU A 62 0.25 1.69 7.57
CA GLU A 62 -0.51 2.19 8.72
C GLU A 62 -1.63 3.10 8.20
N PHE A 63 -2.80 2.55 7.90
CA PHE A 63 -3.91 3.33 7.36
C PHE A 63 -5.24 2.97 8.02
N SER A 64 -6.17 3.93 7.93
CA SER A 64 -7.58 3.71 8.27
C SER A 64 -8.47 4.27 7.17
N GLY A 65 -9.64 3.66 7.00
CA GLY A 65 -10.56 3.97 5.91
C GLY A 65 -11.97 3.53 6.25
N VAL A 66 -12.84 3.62 5.25
CA VAL A 66 -14.21 3.10 5.31
C VAL A 66 -14.31 1.98 4.29
N VAL A 67 -14.91 0.86 4.68
CA VAL A 67 -15.17 -0.27 3.79
C VAL A 67 -16.14 0.18 2.69
N VAL A 68 -15.76 0.01 1.42
CA VAL A 68 -16.61 0.40 0.28
C VAL A 68 -17.26 -0.80 -0.42
N GLU A 69 -16.66 -1.97 -0.29
CA GLU A 69 -17.09 -3.23 -0.91
C GLU A 69 -16.53 -4.40 -0.10
N VAL A 70 -17.20 -5.54 -0.12
CA VAL A 70 -16.76 -6.79 0.51
C VAL A 70 -16.88 -7.95 -0.50
N GLY A 71 -15.99 -8.94 -0.39
CA GLY A 71 -16.03 -10.13 -1.25
C GLY A 71 -17.17 -11.09 -0.89
N GLU A 72 -17.53 -11.97 -1.82
CA GLU A 72 -18.66 -12.91 -1.69
C GLU A 72 -18.60 -13.80 -0.43
N ASN A 73 -17.39 -14.12 0.05
CA ASN A 73 -17.17 -15.01 1.19
C ASN A 73 -17.09 -14.26 2.54
N VAL A 74 -17.30 -12.95 2.57
CA VAL A 74 -17.32 -12.18 3.82
C VAL A 74 -18.68 -12.39 4.49
N CYS A 75 -18.71 -13.20 5.55
CA CYS A 75 -19.93 -13.50 6.29
C CYS A 75 -20.53 -12.24 6.93
N SER A 76 -21.85 -12.10 6.79
CA SER A 76 -22.64 -11.03 7.41
C SER A 76 -22.45 -11.03 8.93
N GLY A 77 -21.67 -10.08 9.45
CA GLY A 77 -21.41 -9.92 10.88
C GLY A 77 -20.01 -9.38 11.23
N ASN A 78 -19.02 -9.56 10.34
CA ASN A 78 -17.65 -9.10 10.59
C ASN A 78 -17.39 -7.72 10.00
N ASP A 79 -17.56 -7.55 8.68
CA ASP A 79 -17.32 -6.30 7.97
C ASP A 79 -18.40 -6.10 6.90
N LYS A 80 -18.84 -4.86 6.70
CA LYS A 80 -19.80 -4.47 5.64
C LYS A 80 -19.47 -3.08 5.08
N PRO A 81 -19.94 -2.75 3.86
CA PRO A 81 -19.79 -1.40 3.33
C PRO A 81 -20.33 -0.34 4.31
N GLY A 82 -19.51 0.67 4.59
CA GLY A 82 -19.80 1.75 5.53
C GLY A 82 -19.13 1.60 6.91
N ASP A 83 -18.58 0.43 7.24
CA ASP A 83 -17.74 0.24 8.43
C ASP A 83 -16.41 1.02 8.35
#